data_AF-A0A9E2YBQ3-F1
#
_entry.id   AF-A0A9E2YBQ3-F1
#
_cell.length_a   1.000
_cell.length_b   1.000
_cell.length_c   1.000
_cell.angle_alpha   90.00
_cell.angle_beta   90.00
_cell.angle_gamma   90.00
#
_symmetry.space_group_name_H-M   'P 1'
#
loop_
_entity.id
_entity.type
_entity.pdbx_description
1 polymer ?
#
loop_
_entity_poly.entity_id
_entity_poly.type
_entity_poly.pdbx_seq_one_letter_code
_entity_poly.pdbx_strand_id
1 'polypeptide(L)'
;GTAIMKDLGIELDKVEISHLGQTKTVRSDNDNTTIIEGAGDTKAIQGRIEQIRREIDVTTSDYDREKLQERLAKLAGGVAQINVGAATEAELKEKKARIEDALHATRAAVEEGVVPGGGVALIRALKALNGGSNLKLEGDEASGVKIVRQALTAPLKQIAENAGTSGSVVVRRVMESKDNEGYNALTGEYVDMFKAGILTPTKVDRTALQNAAEVAILLLTTDCIVVDAPKKKDAHGGHDHGDEMGGMGGGMGGMGGMGMGGMGGMM
;
A
#
# COMPACT_ATOMS: atom_id res chain seq x y z
N GLY A 1 11.45 36.51 -8.57
CA GLY A 1 12.63 35.92 -9.22
C GLY A 1 12.21 35.24 -10.50
N THR A 2 13.11 35.23 -11.48
CA THR A 2 12.95 34.64 -12.80
C THR A 2 13.78 33.36 -12.86
N ALA A 3 13.23 32.28 -13.42
CA ALA A 3 13.99 31.04 -13.59
C ALA A 3 15.06 31.24 -14.69
N ILE A 4 16.32 30.98 -14.36
CA ILE A 4 17.44 31.08 -15.30
C ILE A 4 17.78 29.66 -15.77
N MET A 5 17.38 29.33 -17.00
CA MET A 5 17.60 28.02 -17.61
C MET A 5 18.32 28.19 -18.95
N LYS A 6 19.15 27.22 -19.33
CA LYS A 6 19.90 27.25 -20.59
C LYS A 6 18.99 27.41 -21.81
N ASP A 7 17.83 26.76 -21.77
CA ASP A 7 16.85 26.77 -22.87
C ASP A 7 16.13 28.12 -23.02
N LEU A 8 16.19 28.98 -22.00
CA LEU A 8 15.65 30.35 -22.04
C LEU A 8 16.65 31.34 -22.65
N GLY A 9 17.87 30.90 -22.98
CA GLY A 9 18.89 31.74 -23.65
C GLY A 9 19.49 32.84 -22.77
N ILE A 10 19.28 32.79 -21.45
CA ILE A 10 19.83 33.77 -20.51
C ILE A 10 21.20 33.29 -20.05
N GLU A 11 22.23 34.05 -20.41
CA GLU A 11 23.61 33.81 -19.96
C GLU A 11 23.82 34.32 -18.52
N LEU A 12 24.63 33.61 -17.74
CA LEU A 12 24.81 33.87 -16.29
C LEU A 12 25.40 35.25 -16.00
N ASP A 13 26.23 35.76 -16.91
CA ASP A 13 26.86 37.08 -16.83
C ASP A 13 25.89 38.25 -17.01
N LYS A 14 24.70 38.00 -17.58
CA LYS A 14 23.62 38.99 -17.77
C LYS A 14 22.59 39.00 -16.64
N VAL A 15 22.81 38.24 -15.56
CA VAL A 15 21.86 38.13 -14.46
C VAL A 15 21.94 39.34 -13.52
N GLU A 16 20.89 40.17 -13.55
CA GLU A 16 20.68 41.27 -12.60
C GLU A 16 20.00 40.86 -11.27
N ILE A 17 20.12 41.71 -10.24
CA ILE A 17 19.47 41.54 -8.93
C ILE A 17 17.95 41.43 -9.05
N SER A 18 17.35 42.13 -10.03
CA SER A 18 15.91 42.08 -10.35
C SER A 18 15.43 40.66 -10.71
N HIS A 19 16.31 39.80 -11.22
CA HIS A 19 15.99 38.42 -11.55
C HIS A 19 15.99 37.48 -10.33
N LEU A 20 16.61 37.87 -9.21
CA LEU A 20 16.77 36.99 -8.05
C LEU A 20 15.46 36.82 -7.26
N GLY A 21 15.32 35.67 -6.60
CA GLY A 21 14.26 35.44 -5.62
C GLY A 21 14.57 36.14 -4.29
N GLN A 22 13.54 36.64 -3.61
CA GLN A 22 13.66 37.22 -2.27
C GLN A 22 12.87 36.37 -1.27
N THR A 23 13.40 36.20 -0.07
CA THR A 23 12.77 35.46 1.03
C THR A 23 13.28 36.01 2.35
N LYS A 24 12.49 35.89 3.42
CA LYS A 24 12.90 36.40 4.73
C LYS A 24 13.96 35.54 5.40
N THR A 25 13.84 34.22 5.29
CA THR A 25 14.78 33.31 5.95
C THR A 25 15.02 32.08 5.10
N VAL A 26 16.29 31.70 4.99
CA VAL A 26 16.71 30.42 4.40
C VAL A 26 17.42 29.63 5.49
N ARG A 27 17.02 28.37 5.67
CA ARG A 27 17.70 27.43 6.55
C ARG A 27 18.22 26.28 5.71
N SER A 28 19.52 26.03 5.76
CA SER A 28 20.15 24.87 5.13
C SER A 28 20.78 24.00 6.18
N ASP A 29 20.52 22.70 6.10
CA ASP A 29 21.27 21.67 6.81
C ASP A 29 22.02 20.79 5.80
N ASN A 30 22.60 19.67 6.24
CA ASN A 30 23.40 18.80 5.37
C ASN A 30 22.59 18.17 4.23
N ASP A 31 21.27 17.98 4.43
CA ASP A 31 20.43 17.20 3.53
C ASP A 31 19.27 18.01 2.94
N ASN A 32 18.90 19.14 3.55
CA ASN A 32 17.71 19.91 3.24
C ASN A 32 17.96 21.42 3.17
N THR A 33 17.22 22.08 2.29
CA THR A 33 17.11 23.55 2.24
C THR A 33 15.65 23.95 2.39
N THR A 34 15.37 24.76 3.39
CA THR A 34 14.03 25.30 3.69
C THR A 34 14.01 26.81 3.43
N ILE A 35 13.05 27.25 2.63
CA ILE A 35 12.83 28.66 2.28
C ILE A 35 11.56 29.11 3.00
N ILE A 36 11.68 30.10 3.89
CA ILE A 36 10.60 30.56 4.77
C ILE A 36 10.24 32.01 4.43
N GLU A 37 8.93 32.27 4.30
CA GLU A 37 8.34 33.57 3.94
C GLU A 37 8.98 34.14 2.65
N GLY A 38 8.79 33.43 1.54
CA GLY A 38 9.20 33.91 0.21
C GLY A 38 8.38 35.11 -0.24
N ALA A 39 9.03 36.12 -0.82
CA ALA A 39 8.39 37.34 -1.33
C ALA A 39 7.81 37.16 -2.76
N GLY A 40 7.30 35.96 -3.05
CA GLY A 40 6.68 35.66 -4.34
C GLY A 40 5.31 36.33 -4.47
N ASP A 41 4.92 36.68 -5.70
CA ASP A 41 3.57 37.18 -5.98
C ASP A 41 2.53 36.08 -5.68
N THR A 42 1.59 36.38 -4.78
CA THR A 42 0.51 35.47 -4.41
C THR A 42 -0.31 35.02 -5.61
N LYS A 43 -0.52 35.89 -6.62
CA LYS A 43 -1.25 35.51 -7.84
C LYS A 43 -0.48 34.50 -8.67
N ALA A 44 0.83 34.66 -8.80
CA ALA A 44 1.68 33.70 -9.50
C ALA A 44 1.70 32.33 -8.80
N ILE A 45 1.73 32.32 -7.46
CA ILE A 45 1.65 31.09 -6.66
C ILE A 45 0.30 30.40 -6.86
N GLN A 46 -0.81 31.14 -6.79
CA GLN A 46 -2.15 30.61 -7.04
C GLN A 46 -2.30 30.07 -8.47
N GLY A 47 -1.83 30.81 -9.48
CA GLY A 47 -1.84 30.35 -10.86
C GLY A 47 -1.04 29.05 -11.05
N ARG A 48 0.10 28.91 -10.36
CA ARG A 48 0.88 27.66 -10.38
C ARG A 48 0.18 26.51 -9.67
N ILE A 49 -0.47 26.77 -8.53
CA ILE A 49 -1.30 25.79 -7.80
C ILE A 49 -2.41 25.26 -8.71
N GLU A 50 -3.14 26.14 -9.39
CA GLU A 50 -4.21 25.75 -10.30
C GLU A 50 -3.71 24.97 -11.51
N GLN A 51 -2.55 25.36 -12.07
CA GLN A 51 -1.93 24.61 -13.15
C GLN A 51 -1.61 23.17 -12.73
N ILE A 52 -0.99 22.99 -11.56
CA ILE A 52 -0.63 21.66 -11.05
C ILE A 52 -1.88 20.84 -10.75
N ARG A 53 -2.95 21.44 -10.22
CA ARG A 53 -4.24 20.74 -10.05
C ARG A 53 -4.78 20.19 -11.36
N ARG A 54 -4.77 20.99 -12.44
CA ARG A 54 -5.17 20.53 -13.77
C ARG A 54 -4.27 19.40 -14.30
N GLU A 55 -2.96 19.48 -14.07
CA GLU A 55 -2.01 18.42 -14.45
C GLU A 55 -2.29 17.11 -13.70
N ILE A 56 -2.66 17.19 -12.41
CA ILE A 56 -3.06 16.03 -11.59
C ILE A 56 -4.34 15.37 -12.12
N ASP A 57 -5.30 16.17 -12.58
CA ASP A 57 -6.59 15.63 -13.07
C ASP A 57 -6.44 14.87 -14.39
N VAL A 58 -5.47 15.27 -15.23
CA VAL A 58 -5.25 14.69 -16.56
C VAL A 58 -4.22 13.56 -16.53
N THR A 59 -3.37 13.46 -15.49
CA THR A 59 -2.34 12.42 -15.44
C THR A 59 -2.93 11.03 -15.16
N THR A 60 -2.47 10.06 -15.94
CA THR A 60 -2.79 8.63 -15.81
C THR A 60 -1.71 7.86 -15.05
N SER A 61 -0.58 8.50 -14.74
CA SER A 61 0.56 7.91 -14.03
C SER A 61 0.44 8.21 -12.53
N ASP A 62 0.37 7.17 -11.70
CA ASP A 62 0.32 7.31 -10.25
C ASP A 62 1.59 7.96 -9.69
N TYR A 63 2.75 7.65 -10.28
CA TYR A 63 4.02 8.27 -9.93
C TYR A 63 3.99 9.79 -10.18
N ASP A 64 3.50 10.21 -11.35
CA ASP A 64 3.43 11.65 -11.67
C ASP A 64 2.38 12.34 -10.80
N ARG A 65 1.26 11.68 -10.53
CA ARG A 65 0.23 12.17 -9.61
C ARG A 65 0.82 12.43 -8.23
N GLU A 66 1.57 11.49 -7.68
CA GLU A 66 2.23 11.62 -6.38
C GLU A 66 3.23 12.79 -6.39
N LYS A 67 4.09 12.89 -7.41
CA LYS A 67 5.07 13.98 -7.51
C LYS A 67 4.43 15.35 -7.71
N LEU A 68 3.33 15.43 -8.46
CA LEU A 68 2.57 16.67 -8.61
C LEU A 68 1.87 17.05 -7.29
N GLN A 69 1.34 16.08 -6.54
CA GLN A 69 0.77 16.31 -5.21
C GLN A 69 1.82 16.80 -4.20
N GLU A 70 3.03 16.22 -4.19
CA GLU A 70 4.14 16.71 -3.34
C GLU A 70 4.45 18.18 -3.66
N ARG A 71 4.53 18.54 -4.95
CA ARG A 71 4.78 19.92 -5.38
C ARG A 71 3.65 20.87 -5.00
N LEU A 72 2.40 20.44 -5.19
CA LEU A 72 1.21 21.18 -4.79
C LEU A 72 1.21 21.46 -3.29
N ALA A 73 1.53 20.45 -2.47
CA ALA A 73 1.58 20.55 -1.02
C ALA A 73 2.66 21.55 -0.55
N LYS A 74 3.85 21.53 -1.17
CA LYS A 74 4.92 22.51 -0.91
C LYS A 74 4.48 23.95 -1.22
N LEU A 75 3.74 24.16 -2.30
CA LEU A 75 3.24 25.49 -2.69
C LEU A 75 2.07 25.97 -1.82
N ALA A 76 1.21 25.05 -1.37
CA ALA A 76 0.08 25.35 -0.50
C ALA A 76 0.49 25.49 0.99
N GLY A 77 1.76 25.25 1.33
CA GLY A 77 2.26 25.31 2.72
C GLY A 77 1.78 24.14 3.60
N GLY A 78 1.28 23.06 3.00
CA GLY A 78 0.61 21.96 3.68
C GLY A 78 1.41 20.66 3.66
N VAL A 79 2.67 20.68 4.09
CA VAL A 79 3.48 19.45 4.22
C VAL A 79 3.70 19.16 5.70
N ALA A 80 3.11 18.06 6.17
CA ALA A 80 3.40 17.48 7.48
C ALA A 80 4.33 16.28 7.31
N GLN A 81 5.41 16.23 8.07
CA GLN A 81 6.33 15.10 8.11
C GLN A 81 6.14 14.34 9.43
N ILE A 82 5.93 13.02 9.33
CA ILE A 82 5.83 12.12 10.48
C ILE A 82 7.13 11.32 10.55
N ASN A 83 7.94 11.56 11.59
CA ASN A 83 9.16 10.81 11.84
C ASN A 83 8.85 9.65 12.78
N VAL A 84 9.04 8.42 12.29
CA VAL A 84 8.76 7.19 13.04
C VAL A 84 10.06 6.69 13.68
N GLY A 85 10.05 6.49 14.99
CA GLY A 85 11.18 5.94 15.74
C GLY A 85 10.88 4.56 16.33
N ALA A 86 11.90 3.70 16.40
CA ALA A 86 11.83 2.39 17.02
C ALA A 86 13.19 1.94 17.56
N ALA A 87 13.19 0.96 18.46
CA ALA A 87 14.43 0.47 19.10
C ALA A 87 15.20 -0.51 18.21
N THR A 88 14.52 -1.17 17.27
CA THR A 88 15.12 -2.12 16.32
C THR A 88 14.63 -1.84 14.90
N GLU A 89 15.39 -2.28 13.89
CA GLU A 89 15.01 -2.11 12.48
C GLU A 89 13.70 -2.84 12.13
N ALA A 90 13.49 -4.02 12.70
CA ALA A 90 12.26 -4.79 12.48
C ALA A 90 11.03 -4.04 13.01
N GLU A 91 11.12 -3.49 14.22
CA GLU A 91 10.05 -2.67 14.81
C GLU A 91 9.84 -1.36 14.03
N LEU A 92 10.93 -0.74 13.53
CA LEU A 92 10.84 0.46 12.70
C LEU A 92 10.02 0.21 11.44
N LYS A 93 10.29 -0.90 10.74
CA LYS A 93 9.58 -1.29 9.52
C LYS A 93 8.10 -1.54 9.79
N GLU A 94 7.78 -2.26 10.86
CA GLU A 94 6.41 -2.56 11.25
C GLU A 94 5.62 -1.30 11.64
N LYS A 95 6.20 -0.43 12.48
CA LYS A 95 5.56 0.82 12.89
C LYS A 95 5.36 1.77 11.71
N LYS A 96 6.36 1.85 10.82
CA LYS A 96 6.27 2.65 9.60
C LYS A 96 5.12 2.15 8.72
N ALA A 97 5.05 0.85 8.46
CA ALA A 97 3.98 0.26 7.66
C ALA A 97 2.59 0.51 8.26
N ARG A 98 2.43 0.41 9.60
CA ARG A 98 1.17 0.75 10.27
C ARG A 98 0.76 2.21 10.12
N ILE A 99 1.72 3.12 10.15
CA ILE A 99 1.45 4.56 9.98
C ILE A 99 1.08 4.88 8.52
N GLU A 100 1.74 4.24 7.56
CA GLU A 100 1.40 4.34 6.14
C GLU A 100 -0.03 3.81 5.89
N ASP A 101 -0.38 2.66 6.44
CA ASP A 101 -1.73 2.09 6.34
C ASP A 101 -2.79 3.02 6.97
N ALA A 102 -2.51 3.58 8.15
CA ALA A 102 -3.39 4.56 8.79
C ALA A 102 -3.58 5.83 7.94
N LEU A 103 -2.53 6.31 7.26
CA LEU A 103 -2.60 7.45 6.34
C LEU A 103 -3.49 7.14 5.15
N HIS A 104 -3.36 5.96 4.55
CA HIS A 104 -4.21 5.54 3.43
C HIS A 104 -5.66 5.33 3.86
N ALA A 105 -5.90 4.72 5.02
CA ALA A 105 -7.24 4.54 5.57
C ALA A 105 -7.94 5.88 5.84
N THR A 106 -7.24 6.85 6.42
CA THR A 106 -7.79 8.19 6.69
C THR A 106 -8.08 8.96 5.40
N ARG A 107 -7.21 8.87 4.38
CA ARG A 107 -7.49 9.44 3.05
C ARG A 107 -8.74 8.82 2.42
N ALA A 108 -8.83 7.49 2.43
CA ALA A 108 -9.99 6.76 1.91
C ALA A 108 -11.29 7.12 2.66
N ALA A 109 -11.22 7.34 3.97
CA ALA A 109 -12.35 7.76 4.80
C ALA A 109 -12.82 9.18 4.45
N VAL A 110 -11.91 10.09 4.12
CA VAL A 110 -12.26 11.45 3.68
C VAL A 110 -12.93 11.43 2.29
N GLU A 111 -12.53 10.51 1.41
CA GLU A 111 -13.04 10.42 0.05
C GLU A 111 -14.47 9.84 -0.04
N GLU A 112 -14.72 8.69 0.60
CA GLU A 112 -16.01 7.97 0.48
C GLU A 112 -16.75 7.80 1.82
N GLY A 113 -16.28 8.46 2.88
CA GLY A 113 -16.86 8.33 4.21
C GLY A 113 -16.48 7.03 4.93
N VAL A 114 -17.21 6.75 6.01
CA VAL A 114 -16.96 5.62 6.90
C VAL A 114 -18.23 4.83 7.16
N VAL A 115 -18.06 3.54 7.44
CA VAL A 115 -19.12 2.58 7.78
C VAL A 115 -18.77 1.83 9.07
N PRO A 116 -19.74 1.14 9.72
CA PRO A 116 -19.46 0.27 10.86
C PRO A 116 -18.42 -0.80 10.48
N GLY A 117 -17.31 -0.82 11.19
CA GLY A 117 -16.19 -1.71 10.90
C GLY A 117 -16.41 -3.15 11.37
N GLY A 118 -15.33 -3.93 11.45
CA GLY A 118 -15.39 -5.32 11.92
C GLY A 118 -16.20 -6.25 11.01
N GLY A 119 -16.36 -5.91 9.73
CA GLY A 119 -17.19 -6.67 8.79
C GLY A 119 -18.70 -6.47 8.94
N VAL A 120 -19.15 -5.58 9.85
CA VAL A 120 -20.58 -5.31 10.07
C VAL A 120 -21.23 -4.71 8.83
N ALA A 121 -20.56 -3.78 8.15
CA ALA A 121 -21.05 -3.19 6.89
C ALA A 121 -21.41 -4.25 5.84
N LEU A 122 -20.57 -5.29 5.69
CA LEU A 122 -20.80 -6.41 4.77
C LEU A 122 -22.02 -7.26 5.18
N ILE A 123 -22.21 -7.47 6.48
CA ILE A 123 -23.42 -8.12 7.01
C ILE A 123 -24.67 -7.28 6.72
N ARG A 124 -24.60 -5.96 6.85
CA ARG A 124 -25.73 -5.06 6.55
C ARG A 124 -26.06 -5.07 5.05
N ALA A 125 -25.05 -5.21 4.18
CA ALA A 125 -25.23 -5.33 2.73
C ALA A 125 -26.06 -6.57 2.33
N LEU A 126 -26.14 -7.60 3.17
CA LEU A 126 -27.00 -8.77 2.93
C LEU A 126 -28.47 -8.41 2.72
N LYS A 127 -28.95 -7.32 3.33
CA LYS A 127 -30.34 -6.85 3.14
C LYS A 127 -30.65 -6.53 1.67
N ALA A 128 -29.67 -5.98 0.94
CA ALA A 128 -29.81 -5.71 -0.48
C ALA A 128 -30.07 -7.02 -1.25
N LEU A 129 -29.40 -8.11 -0.88
CA LEU A 129 -29.53 -9.44 -1.51
C LEU A 129 -30.77 -10.24 -1.07
N ASN A 130 -31.42 -9.85 0.03
CA ASN A 130 -32.54 -10.59 0.64
C ASN A 130 -33.92 -9.94 0.36
N GLY A 131 -34.05 -9.21 -0.73
CA GLY A 131 -35.31 -8.56 -1.13
C GLY A 131 -35.25 -7.03 -1.20
N GLY A 132 -34.16 -6.40 -0.75
CA GLY A 132 -33.96 -4.95 -0.88
C GLY A 132 -33.83 -4.47 -2.33
N SER A 133 -33.49 -5.36 -3.26
CA SER A 133 -33.27 -5.04 -4.69
C SER A 133 -34.26 -5.73 -5.64
N ASN A 134 -35.32 -6.41 -5.14
CA ASN A 134 -36.32 -7.12 -5.95
C ASN A 134 -35.70 -8.01 -7.06
N LEU A 135 -34.56 -8.64 -6.78
CA LEU A 135 -33.88 -9.51 -7.74
C LEU A 135 -34.74 -10.75 -8.01
N LYS A 136 -35.29 -10.83 -9.23
CA LYS A 136 -35.97 -12.03 -9.74
C LYS A 136 -34.90 -12.91 -10.38
N LEU A 137 -34.36 -13.83 -9.60
CA LEU A 137 -33.25 -14.69 -10.02
C LEU A 137 -33.71 -16.13 -10.11
N GLU A 138 -33.30 -16.82 -11.17
CA GLU A 138 -33.61 -18.22 -11.43
C GLU A 138 -32.33 -18.97 -11.81
N GLY A 139 -32.30 -20.29 -11.64
CA GLY A 139 -31.16 -21.13 -12.03
C GLY A 139 -29.83 -20.68 -11.42
N ASP A 140 -28.80 -20.55 -12.26
CA ASP A 140 -27.42 -20.29 -11.85
C ASP A 140 -27.22 -18.89 -11.25
N GLU A 141 -28.04 -17.90 -11.62
CA GLU A 141 -27.97 -16.56 -11.04
C GLU A 141 -28.34 -16.57 -9.55
N ALA A 142 -29.33 -17.37 -9.17
CA ALA A 142 -29.72 -17.56 -7.78
C ALA A 142 -28.60 -18.26 -6.98
N SER A 143 -27.90 -19.20 -7.59
CA SER A 143 -26.70 -19.84 -7.01
C SER A 143 -25.57 -18.85 -6.82
N GLY A 144 -25.31 -17.97 -7.79
CA GLY A 144 -24.32 -16.89 -7.69
C GLY A 144 -24.58 -15.96 -6.50
N VAL A 145 -25.84 -15.52 -6.32
CA VAL A 145 -26.20 -14.69 -5.15
C VAL A 145 -26.05 -15.43 -3.83
N LYS A 146 -26.30 -16.75 -3.79
CA LYS A 146 -26.05 -17.56 -2.59
C LYS A 146 -24.56 -17.60 -2.23
N ILE A 147 -23.66 -17.67 -3.23
CA ILE A 147 -22.21 -17.62 -3.01
C ILE A 147 -21.81 -16.27 -2.42
N VAL A 148 -22.26 -15.16 -3.01
CA VAL A 148 -21.97 -13.81 -2.50
C VAL A 148 -22.50 -13.64 -1.07
N ARG A 149 -23.71 -14.13 -0.78
CA ARG A 149 -24.29 -14.11 0.58
C ARG A 149 -23.40 -14.81 1.60
N GLN A 150 -22.83 -15.96 1.24
CA GLN A 150 -21.89 -16.66 2.12
C GLN A 150 -20.57 -15.89 2.27
N ALA A 151 -20.01 -15.40 1.16
CA ALA A 151 -18.75 -14.66 1.14
C ALA A 151 -18.79 -13.39 2.02
N LEU A 152 -19.88 -12.63 2.00
CA LEU A 152 -20.04 -11.41 2.81
C LEU A 152 -19.98 -11.68 4.33
N THR A 153 -20.24 -12.90 4.78
CA THR A 153 -20.13 -13.27 6.20
C THR A 153 -18.71 -13.66 6.62
N ALA A 154 -17.84 -13.99 5.67
CA ALA A 154 -16.51 -14.52 5.94
C ALA A 154 -15.61 -13.55 6.71
N PRO A 155 -15.58 -12.24 6.43
CA PRO A 155 -14.69 -11.32 7.15
C PRO A 155 -15.00 -11.22 8.64
N LEU A 156 -16.27 -11.01 9.02
CA LEU A 156 -16.67 -10.99 10.43
C LEU A 156 -16.42 -12.33 11.12
N LYS A 157 -16.71 -13.45 10.42
CA LYS A 157 -16.44 -14.80 10.93
C LYS A 157 -14.95 -14.97 11.24
N GLN A 158 -14.07 -14.60 10.31
CA GLN A 158 -12.62 -14.72 10.47
C GLN A 158 -12.10 -13.85 11.62
N ILE A 159 -12.59 -12.62 11.75
CA ILE A 159 -12.23 -11.72 12.86
C ILE A 159 -12.60 -12.35 14.20
N ALA A 160 -13.80 -12.90 14.33
CA ALA A 160 -14.26 -13.55 15.56
C ALA A 160 -13.48 -14.83 15.89
N GLU A 161 -13.18 -15.65 14.89
CA GLU A 161 -12.39 -16.88 15.05
C GLU A 161 -10.95 -16.58 15.47
N ASN A 162 -10.32 -15.56 14.87
CA ASN A 162 -8.99 -15.09 15.27
C ASN A 162 -8.98 -14.54 16.71
N ALA A 163 -10.12 -14.02 17.18
CA ALA A 163 -10.32 -13.58 18.56
C ALA A 163 -10.73 -14.73 19.51
N GLY A 164 -10.70 -15.98 19.07
CA GLY A 164 -10.98 -17.16 19.90
C GLY A 164 -12.46 -17.42 20.18
N THR A 165 -13.38 -16.78 19.44
CA THR A 165 -14.83 -16.94 19.60
C THR A 165 -15.43 -17.63 18.37
N SER A 166 -16.56 -18.34 18.54
CA SER A 166 -17.23 -18.99 17.41
C SER A 166 -17.79 -17.95 16.42
N GLY A 167 -17.13 -17.83 15.26
CA GLY A 167 -17.51 -16.85 14.25
C GLY A 167 -18.93 -17.03 13.71
N SER A 168 -19.42 -18.27 13.61
CA SER A 168 -20.81 -18.55 13.21
C SER A 168 -21.84 -17.99 14.20
N VAL A 169 -21.56 -18.06 15.51
CA VAL A 169 -22.44 -17.50 16.55
C VAL A 169 -22.42 -15.98 16.49
N VAL A 170 -21.24 -15.38 16.32
CA VAL A 170 -21.07 -13.94 16.20
C VAL A 170 -21.79 -13.38 14.98
N VAL A 171 -21.55 -13.96 13.80
CA VAL A 171 -22.22 -13.57 12.55
C VAL A 171 -23.72 -13.61 12.72
N ARG A 172 -24.26 -14.71 13.24
CA ARG A 172 -25.71 -14.85 13.45
C ARG A 172 -26.26 -13.76 14.37
N ARG A 173 -25.60 -13.49 15.49
CA ARG A 173 -26.04 -12.44 16.42
C ARG A 173 -25.99 -11.06 15.77
N VAL A 174 -24.90 -10.73 15.06
CA VAL A 174 -24.79 -9.45 14.35
C VAL A 174 -25.84 -9.31 13.24
N MET A 175 -26.21 -10.40 12.56
CA MET A 175 -27.32 -10.40 11.57
C MET A 175 -28.68 -10.10 12.19
N GLU A 176 -28.92 -10.53 13.43
CA GLU A 176 -30.15 -10.27 14.19
C GLU A 176 -30.18 -8.84 14.79
N SER A 177 -29.01 -8.24 15.03
CA SER A 177 -28.86 -6.85 15.48
C SER A 177 -29.18 -5.81 14.38
N LYS A 178 -29.42 -4.56 14.80
CA LYS A 178 -29.81 -3.45 13.91
C LYS A 178 -28.70 -2.40 13.79
N ASP A 179 -28.81 -1.59 12.74
CA ASP A 179 -28.02 -0.38 12.53
C ASP A 179 -26.51 -0.62 12.70
N ASN A 180 -25.89 0.13 13.61
CA ASN A 180 -24.45 0.16 13.86
C ASN A 180 -23.97 -0.89 14.86
N GLU A 181 -24.87 -1.72 15.40
CA GLU A 181 -24.49 -2.70 16.41
C GLU A 181 -23.66 -3.83 15.78
N GLY A 182 -22.53 -4.13 16.39
CA GLY A 182 -21.55 -5.11 15.92
C GLY A 182 -20.78 -5.76 17.06
N TYR A 183 -19.83 -6.63 16.72
CA TYR A 183 -19.00 -7.34 17.67
C TYR A 183 -17.61 -6.69 17.77
N ASN A 184 -17.26 -6.22 18.97
CA ASN A 184 -15.91 -5.75 19.25
C ASN A 184 -15.03 -6.95 19.62
N ALA A 185 -14.19 -7.39 18.68
CA ALA A 185 -13.32 -8.54 18.88
C ALA A 185 -12.21 -8.33 19.93
N LEU A 186 -11.91 -7.08 20.32
CA LEU A 186 -10.93 -6.80 21.37
C LEU A 186 -11.50 -7.03 22.77
N THR A 187 -12.79 -6.73 22.98
CA THR A 187 -13.44 -6.85 24.29
C THR A 187 -14.39 -8.05 24.40
N GLY A 188 -14.82 -8.60 23.27
CA GLY A 188 -15.82 -9.67 23.21
C GLY A 188 -17.27 -9.19 23.36
N GLU A 189 -17.51 -7.88 23.29
CA GLU A 189 -18.83 -7.28 23.54
C GLU A 189 -19.54 -6.86 22.27
N TYR A 190 -20.87 -6.76 22.35
CA TYR A 190 -21.71 -6.24 21.27
C TYR A 190 -22.00 -4.78 21.53
N VAL A 191 -21.55 -3.91 20.64
CA VAL A 191 -21.53 -2.46 20.85
C VAL A 191 -21.96 -1.73 19.59
N ASP A 192 -22.36 -0.47 19.75
CA ASP A 192 -22.46 0.45 18.62
C ASP A 192 -21.05 0.75 18.12
N MET A 193 -20.75 0.30 16.90
CA MET A 193 -19.41 0.35 16.31
C MET A 193 -18.94 1.80 16.08
N PHE A 194 -19.86 2.73 15.81
CA PHE A 194 -19.51 4.15 15.68
C PHE A 194 -19.12 4.74 17.02
N LYS A 195 -19.90 4.47 18.07
CA LYS A 195 -19.60 4.96 19.43
C LYS A 195 -18.32 4.34 19.99
N ALA A 196 -18.03 3.09 19.61
CA ALA A 196 -16.80 2.40 19.98
C ALA A 196 -15.58 2.83 19.13
N GLY A 197 -15.76 3.65 18.09
CA GLY A 197 -14.68 4.07 17.19
C GLY A 197 -14.16 2.97 16.25
N ILE A 198 -14.90 1.87 16.09
CA ILE A 198 -14.55 0.76 15.21
C ILE A 198 -15.17 1.02 13.84
N LEU A 199 -14.45 1.80 13.05
CA LEU A 199 -14.89 2.30 11.75
C LEU A 199 -14.00 1.74 10.64
N THR A 200 -14.61 1.53 9.47
CA THR A 200 -13.87 1.18 8.25
C THR A 200 -14.17 2.23 7.17
N PRO A 201 -13.17 2.67 6.38
CA PRO A 201 -13.42 3.51 5.22
C PRO A 201 -14.30 2.79 4.19
N THR A 202 -15.39 3.42 3.73
CA THR A 202 -16.33 2.81 2.77
C THR A 202 -15.63 2.31 1.51
N LYS A 203 -14.66 3.11 1.03
CA LYS A 203 -13.86 2.81 -0.17
C LYS A 203 -13.14 1.48 -0.04
N VAL A 204 -12.58 1.17 1.13
CA VAL A 204 -11.79 -0.04 1.36
C VAL A 204 -12.68 -1.28 1.25
N ASP A 205 -13.80 -1.31 1.97
CA ASP A 205 -14.73 -2.46 1.92
C ASP A 205 -15.31 -2.65 0.50
N ARG A 206 -15.69 -1.56 -0.18
CA ARG A 206 -16.21 -1.60 -1.54
C ARG A 206 -15.18 -2.15 -2.53
N THR A 207 -13.97 -1.59 -2.53
CA THR A 207 -12.90 -2.00 -3.44
C THR A 207 -12.45 -3.43 -3.15
N ALA A 208 -12.34 -3.83 -1.88
CA ALA A 208 -12.01 -5.20 -1.51
C ALA A 208 -13.04 -6.20 -2.04
N LEU A 209 -14.33 -5.91 -1.88
CA LEU A 209 -15.40 -6.77 -2.38
C LEU A 209 -15.41 -6.86 -3.91
N GLN A 210 -15.23 -5.74 -4.61
CA GLN A 210 -15.21 -5.69 -6.07
C GLN A 210 -14.03 -6.48 -6.65
N ASN A 211 -12.82 -6.26 -6.13
CA ASN A 211 -11.62 -6.97 -6.58
C ASN A 211 -11.72 -8.47 -6.29
N ALA A 212 -12.25 -8.85 -5.11
CA ALA A 212 -12.46 -10.25 -4.77
C ALA A 212 -13.46 -10.92 -5.72
N ALA A 213 -14.56 -10.23 -6.06
CA ALA A 213 -15.54 -10.74 -7.01
C ALA A 213 -14.95 -10.89 -8.42
N GLU A 214 -14.15 -9.92 -8.88
CA GLU A 214 -13.49 -9.96 -10.18
C GLU A 214 -12.58 -11.18 -10.34
N VAL A 215 -11.70 -11.42 -9.36
CA VAL A 215 -10.81 -12.58 -9.36
C VAL A 215 -11.61 -13.89 -9.24
N ALA A 216 -12.66 -13.92 -8.42
CA ALA A 216 -13.50 -15.11 -8.28
C ALA A 216 -14.24 -15.46 -9.58
N ILE A 217 -14.76 -14.47 -10.32
CA ILE A 217 -15.40 -14.69 -11.62
C ILE A 217 -14.40 -15.27 -12.62
N LEU A 218 -13.18 -14.73 -12.68
CA LEU A 218 -12.13 -15.27 -13.54
C LEU A 218 -11.85 -16.74 -13.20
N LEU A 219 -11.68 -17.08 -11.92
CA LEU A 219 -11.42 -18.45 -11.49
C LEU A 219 -12.58 -19.41 -11.78
N LEU A 220 -13.82 -18.98 -11.54
CA LEU A 220 -15.02 -19.81 -11.78
C LEU A 220 -15.29 -20.07 -13.26
N THR A 221 -14.86 -19.16 -14.13
CA THR A 221 -15.00 -19.30 -15.60
C THR A 221 -13.80 -19.97 -16.27
N THR A 222 -12.73 -20.24 -15.51
CA THR A 222 -11.51 -20.88 -16.03
C THR A 222 -11.73 -22.39 -16.17
N ASP A 223 -11.81 -22.87 -17.42
CA ASP A 223 -11.97 -24.29 -17.72
C ASP A 223 -10.62 -25.05 -17.80
N CYS A 224 -9.55 -24.36 -18.22
CA CYS A 224 -8.22 -24.95 -18.38
C CYS A 224 -7.10 -23.95 -18.04
N ILE A 225 -6.00 -24.45 -17.47
CA ILE A 225 -4.78 -23.69 -17.19
C ILE A 225 -3.60 -24.40 -17.84
N VAL A 226 -2.83 -23.68 -18.65
CA VAL A 226 -1.56 -24.16 -19.22
C VAL A 226 -0.43 -23.68 -18.32
N VAL A 227 0.33 -24.62 -17.76
CA VAL A 227 1.47 -24.35 -16.88
C VAL A 227 2.74 -24.99 -17.44
N ASP A 228 3.88 -24.39 -17.14
CA ASP A 228 5.18 -25.03 -17.38
C ASP A 228 5.29 -26.32 -16.54
N ALA A 229 5.82 -27.37 -17.16
CA ALA A 229 6.10 -28.61 -16.44
C ALA A 229 7.12 -28.34 -15.31
N PRO A 230 6.97 -28.97 -14.12
CA PRO A 230 7.95 -28.85 -13.07
C PRO A 230 9.34 -29.20 -13.60
N LYS A 231 10.28 -28.27 -13.53
CA LYS A 231 11.68 -28.55 -13.90
C LYS A 231 12.19 -29.62 -12.94
N LYS A 232 12.68 -30.74 -13.47
CA LYS A 232 13.41 -31.71 -12.66
C LYS A 232 14.61 -30.98 -12.07
N LYS A 233 14.73 -30.93 -10.76
CA LYS A 233 16.00 -30.59 -10.13
C LYS A 233 16.98 -31.67 -10.56
N ASP A 234 18.01 -31.29 -11.31
CA ASP A 234 19.05 -32.21 -11.70
C ASP A 234 19.64 -32.87 -10.44
N ALA A 235 19.45 -34.18 -10.31
CA ALA A 235 20.04 -35.00 -9.25
C ALA A 235 21.55 -35.24 -9.48
N HIS A 236 22.22 -34.33 -10.19
CA HIS A 236 23.63 -34.40 -10.54
C HIS A 236 24.23 -32.99 -10.49
N GLY A 237 24.67 -32.59 -9.30
CA GLY A 237 25.38 -31.34 -9.09
C GLY A 237 25.82 -31.15 -7.64
N GLY A 238 26.94 -31.77 -7.28
CA GLY A 238 27.76 -31.35 -6.14
C GLY A 238 27.44 -32.03 -4.81
N HIS A 239 28.31 -32.95 -4.41
CA HIS A 239 28.64 -33.09 -3.00
C HIS A 239 29.10 -31.72 -2.49
N ASP A 240 28.29 -31.08 -1.67
CA ASP A 240 28.76 -30.07 -0.74
C ASP A 240 28.35 -30.55 0.65
N HIS A 241 29.22 -31.37 1.24
CA HIS A 241 29.15 -31.68 2.65
C HIS A 241 29.50 -30.40 3.41
N GLY A 242 28.47 -29.69 3.88
CA GLY A 242 28.64 -28.75 4.97
C GLY A 242 29.07 -29.53 6.21
N ASP A 243 30.38 -29.57 6.44
CA ASP A 243 31.02 -30.18 7.59
C ASP A 243 30.51 -29.53 8.89
N GLU A 244 29.77 -30.32 9.66
CA GLU A 244 29.60 -30.15 11.09
C GLU A 244 30.57 -31.13 11.78
N MET A 245 31.29 -30.62 12.78
CA MET A 245 32.13 -31.34 13.75
C MET A 245 33.60 -31.59 13.41
N GLY A 246 34.45 -31.10 14.31
CA GLY A 246 35.90 -31.14 14.22
C GLY A 246 36.54 -32.47 14.61
N GLY A 247 37.86 -32.52 14.42
CA GLY A 247 38.68 -33.67 14.81
C GLY A 247 40.15 -33.48 14.43
N MET A 248 41.02 -33.52 15.43
CA MET A 248 42.47 -33.37 15.40
C MET A 248 43.24 -34.33 14.47
N GLY A 249 44.43 -33.87 14.07
CA GLY A 249 45.58 -34.69 13.63
C GLY A 249 45.86 -34.51 12.14
N GLY A 250 46.97 -33.94 11.68
CA GLY A 250 48.36 -34.11 12.11
C GLY A 250 49.09 -34.88 11.01
N GLY A 251 50.17 -34.33 10.45
CA GLY A 251 51.11 -35.11 9.61
C GLY A 251 51.50 -34.50 8.26
N MET A 252 52.49 -33.60 8.31
CA MET A 252 53.71 -33.56 7.49
C MET A 252 53.77 -34.30 6.13
N GLY A 253 54.22 -33.57 5.10
CA GLY A 253 54.85 -34.08 3.87
C GLY A 253 54.13 -33.59 2.62
N GLY A 254 54.74 -33.03 1.59
CA GLY A 254 56.13 -32.75 1.27
C GLY A 254 56.15 -32.17 -0.15
N MET A 255 56.89 -31.07 -0.34
CA MET A 255 57.74 -30.76 -1.50
C MET A 255 57.39 -31.40 -2.86
N GLY A 256 57.13 -30.58 -3.89
CA GLY A 256 57.30 -31.03 -5.28
C GLY A 256 56.77 -30.14 -6.40
N GLY A 257 57.69 -29.39 -7.05
CA GLY A 257 57.71 -29.13 -8.51
C GLY A 257 56.70 -28.12 -9.07
N MET A 258 57.09 -26.89 -9.39
CA MET A 258 57.63 -26.47 -10.70
C MET A 258 56.84 -26.96 -11.92
N GLY A 259 56.22 -26.02 -12.63
CA GLY A 259 55.58 -26.23 -13.93
C GLY A 259 55.16 -24.92 -14.58
N MET A 260 56.13 -24.05 -14.85
CA MET A 260 56.00 -22.87 -15.69
C MET A 260 55.92 -23.32 -17.17
N GLY A 261 54.97 -22.80 -17.95
CA GLY A 261 55.03 -22.93 -19.40
C GLY A 261 53.72 -22.65 -20.13
N GLY A 262 53.76 -21.71 -21.08
CA GLY A 262 52.85 -21.75 -22.23
C GLY A 262 52.11 -20.45 -22.55
N MET A 263 52.84 -19.38 -22.79
CA MET A 263 52.34 -18.22 -23.56
C MET A 263 52.40 -18.55 -25.06
N GLY A 264 51.32 -18.28 -25.79
CA GLY A 264 51.20 -18.36 -27.26
C GLY A 264 49.72 -18.51 -27.61
N GLY A 265 49.01 -17.56 -28.23
CA GLY A 265 49.41 -16.63 -29.27
C GLY A 265 49.15 -17.26 -30.62
N MET A 266 48.02 -16.95 -31.26
CA MET A 266 47.88 -16.76 -32.72
C MET A 266 46.42 -16.50 -33.13
N MET A 267 46.28 -15.38 -33.86
CA MET A 267 45.27 -15.00 -34.86
C MET A 267 43.83 -14.74 -34.42
#